data_AF-A0A955RG09-F1
#
_entry.id   AF-A0A955RG09-F1
#
_cell.length_a   1.000
_cell.length_b   1.000
_cell.length_c   1.000
_cell.angle_alpha   90.00
_cell.angle_beta   90.00
_cell.angle_gamma   90.00
#
_symmetry.space_group_name_H-M   'P 1'
#
loop_
_entity.id
_entity.type
_entity.pdbx_description
1 polymer ?
#
loop_
_entity_poly.entity_id
_entity_poly.type
_entity_poly.pdbx_seq_one_letter_code
_entity_poly.pdbx_strand_id
1 'polypeptide(L)'
;MRTVFLVAAFVACKKEEPTPDRLTDTGWFETVGTTTVDCYDRFVTTVPTDGTHGWYWRDRPVVYAQTENHASYQVWLQDTDGNRLDTSVTWDGLAGTVEWDGWLSADTTYELVLEDCATTSTVTFDTSELGAPLSVSASSLVGNTYLLDLVDANWVEPATLAPLVYIYFTTPVLLGVQYADSTRIDLVGAPGVVDQFGVVTQDASAPTWDFPLSDFTDSPFLDARVDSLVLQYTDGGVTVDIPVENYVFQATFEPDGRTLGGGVLSGRGDTRYLGALLGDDSPGTMCELADSLQVPCQPCADGLPYCLDIRAEDIHGTLVDGLRLVERG
;
A
#
# COMPACT_ATOMS: atom_id res chain seq x y z
N MET A 1 21.74 -18.15 -35.24
CA MET A 1 21.94 -17.06 -36.22
C MET A 1 20.73 -16.98 -37.13
N ARG A 2 19.81 -16.05 -36.85
CA ARG A 2 18.64 -15.77 -37.69
C ARG A 2 18.75 -14.31 -38.13
N THR A 3 18.89 -14.10 -39.43
CA THR A 3 18.99 -12.79 -40.07
C THR A 3 17.60 -12.24 -40.28
N VAL A 4 17.28 -11.12 -39.64
CA VAL A 4 16.03 -10.36 -39.84
C VAL A 4 16.35 -9.19 -40.77
N PHE A 5 15.69 -9.14 -41.93
CA PHE A 5 15.75 -8.03 -42.87
C PHE A 5 14.71 -6.99 -42.47
N LEU A 6 15.17 -5.77 -42.15
CA LEU A 6 14.31 -4.61 -41.91
C LEU A 6 14.20 -3.81 -43.21
N VAL A 7 12.98 -3.68 -43.74
CA VAL A 7 12.67 -2.83 -44.91
C VAL A 7 12.19 -1.48 -44.41
N ALA A 8 12.94 -0.42 -44.66
CA ALA A 8 12.56 0.96 -44.36
C ALA A 8 11.82 1.58 -45.56
N ALA A 9 10.56 1.94 -45.37
CA ALA A 9 9.78 2.72 -46.34
C ALA A 9 9.88 4.22 -46.00
N PHE A 10 10.50 4.99 -46.90
CA PHE A 10 10.52 6.45 -46.84
C PHE A 10 9.20 7.01 -47.41
N VAL A 11 8.39 7.65 -46.58
CA VAL A 11 7.23 8.44 -47.00
C VAL A 11 7.69 9.89 -47.20
N ALA A 12 7.59 10.37 -48.44
CA ALA A 12 7.89 11.76 -48.80
C ALA A 12 6.66 12.64 -48.57
N CYS A 13 6.72 13.56 -47.61
CA CYS A 13 5.72 14.62 -47.44
C CYS A 13 5.89 15.70 -48.52
N LYS A 14 4.84 15.91 -49.32
CA LYS A 14 4.70 17.07 -50.21
C LYS A 14 4.54 18.34 -49.37
N LYS A 15 5.33 19.36 -49.69
CA LYS A 15 5.26 20.71 -49.13
C LYS A 15 4.20 21.49 -49.92
N GLU A 16 3.06 21.80 -49.30
CA GLU A 16 2.08 22.75 -49.87
C GLU A 16 2.52 24.18 -49.56
N GLU A 17 2.53 25.02 -50.60
CA GLU A 17 2.81 26.45 -50.47
C GLU A 17 1.56 27.19 -49.98
N PRO A 18 1.70 28.17 -49.07
CA PRO A 18 0.56 28.96 -48.61
C PRO A 18 0.10 29.94 -49.70
N THR A 19 -1.21 29.97 -49.95
CA THR A 19 -1.86 30.98 -50.79
C THR A 19 -1.78 32.37 -50.16
N PRO A 20 -1.55 33.44 -50.95
CA PRO A 20 -1.40 34.80 -50.45
C PRO A 20 -2.72 35.38 -49.93
N ASP A 21 -2.61 36.08 -48.80
CA ASP A 21 -3.70 36.69 -48.04
C ASP A 21 -4.54 37.69 -48.85
N ARG A 22 -5.85 37.57 -48.68
CA ARG A 22 -6.81 38.62 -49.04
C ARG A 22 -6.91 39.61 -47.88
N LEU A 23 -6.31 40.78 -48.08
CA LEU A 23 -6.56 41.99 -47.30
C LEU A 23 -8.00 42.46 -47.52
N THR A 24 -8.87 42.23 -46.55
CA THR A 24 -10.13 42.96 -46.44
C THR A 24 -10.47 43.27 -44.98
N ASP A 25 -10.65 44.56 -44.77
CA ASP A 25 -11.61 45.21 -43.85
C ASP A 25 -11.08 45.70 -42.49
N THR A 26 -10.85 47.00 -42.45
CA THR A 26 -10.53 47.83 -41.28
C THR A 26 -11.79 48.14 -40.48
N GLY A 27 -12.43 47.09 -39.96
CA GLY A 27 -13.55 47.19 -39.02
C GLY A 27 -13.05 47.67 -37.65
N TRP A 28 -13.39 48.91 -37.33
CA TRP A 28 -13.05 49.64 -36.11
C TRP A 28 -13.85 49.13 -34.89
N PHE A 29 -13.64 47.87 -34.54
CA PHE A 29 -14.05 47.30 -33.26
C PHE A 29 -12.78 47.08 -32.44
N GLU A 30 -12.72 47.65 -31.24
CA GLU A 30 -11.75 47.21 -30.25
C GLU A 30 -12.04 45.73 -29.98
N THR A 31 -11.32 44.84 -30.64
CA THR A 31 -11.17 43.46 -30.20
C THR A 31 -10.61 43.55 -28.80
N VAL A 32 -11.49 43.43 -27.80
CA VAL A 32 -11.11 43.04 -26.45
C VAL A 32 -10.32 41.76 -26.67
N GLY A 33 -9.00 41.86 -26.64
CA GLY A 33 -8.13 40.72 -26.82
C GLY A 33 -8.50 39.75 -25.73
N THR A 34 -9.19 38.67 -26.08
CA THR A 34 -9.26 37.50 -25.24
C THR A 34 -7.82 37.04 -25.14
N THR A 35 -7.13 37.44 -24.07
CA THR A 35 -5.87 36.84 -23.67
C THR A 35 -6.18 35.37 -23.56
N THR A 36 -5.79 34.59 -24.57
CA THR A 36 -5.73 33.14 -24.49
C THR A 36 -4.76 32.88 -23.35
N VAL A 37 -5.30 32.53 -22.19
CA VAL A 37 -4.50 32.05 -21.08
C VAL A 37 -3.96 30.72 -21.58
N ASP A 38 -2.68 30.68 -21.91
CA ASP A 38 -2.01 29.44 -22.28
C ASP A 38 -2.08 28.51 -21.06
N CYS A 39 -2.90 27.47 -21.17
CA CYS A 39 -3.03 26.45 -20.15
C CYS A 39 -1.84 25.49 -20.30
N TYR A 40 -0.79 25.69 -19.50
CA TYR A 40 0.38 24.80 -19.45
C TYR A 40 0.14 23.58 -18.54
N ASP A 41 -1.04 23.49 -17.96
CA ASP A 41 -1.45 22.40 -17.10
C ASP A 41 -1.68 21.14 -17.93
N ARG A 42 -1.07 20.04 -17.49
CA ARG A 42 -1.22 18.74 -18.12
C ARG A 42 -1.41 17.65 -17.07
N PHE A 43 -2.60 17.08 -17.07
CA PHE A 43 -2.85 15.79 -16.43
C PHE A 43 -1.93 14.70 -17.01
N VAL A 44 -1.30 13.91 -16.14
CA VAL A 44 -0.40 12.82 -16.54
C VAL A 44 -1.05 11.46 -16.33
N THR A 45 -1.42 11.14 -15.07
CA THR A 45 -2.05 9.87 -14.69
C THR A 45 -2.64 9.97 -13.29
N THR A 46 -3.44 8.99 -12.88
CA THR A 46 -3.90 8.80 -11.51
C THR A 46 -3.57 7.39 -11.01
N VAL A 47 -3.60 7.23 -9.70
CA VAL A 47 -3.71 5.95 -9.00
C VAL A 47 -4.92 6.10 -8.08
N PRO A 48 -5.99 5.31 -8.21
CA PRO A 48 -6.22 4.27 -9.22
C PRO A 48 -6.30 4.84 -10.65
N THR A 49 -6.09 3.96 -11.64
CA THR A 49 -6.27 4.27 -13.06
C THR A 49 -7.72 4.04 -13.50
N ASP A 50 -8.11 4.54 -14.67
CA ASP A 50 -9.46 4.35 -15.21
C ASP A 50 -9.75 2.86 -15.44
N GLY A 51 -10.89 2.39 -14.92
CA GLY A 51 -11.29 0.99 -14.93
C GLY A 51 -10.59 0.11 -13.88
N THR A 52 -9.87 0.67 -12.90
CA THR A 52 -9.36 -0.11 -11.77
C THR A 52 -10.51 -0.69 -10.96
N HIS A 53 -10.42 -1.99 -10.63
CA HIS A 53 -11.36 -2.68 -9.77
C HIS A 53 -10.69 -3.10 -8.46
N GLY A 54 -11.48 -3.26 -7.41
CA GLY A 54 -10.97 -3.76 -6.12
C GLY A 54 -10.07 -2.76 -5.40
N TRP A 55 -10.21 -1.46 -5.65
CA TRP A 55 -9.47 -0.42 -4.93
C TRP A 55 -9.77 -0.50 -3.44
N TYR A 56 -8.75 -0.45 -2.59
CA TYR A 56 -9.00 -0.54 -1.15
C TYR A 56 -9.72 0.72 -0.66
N TRP A 57 -10.86 0.52 0.02
CA TRP A 57 -11.79 1.58 0.41
C TRP A 57 -11.20 2.66 1.33
N ARG A 58 -10.06 2.39 1.97
CA ARG A 58 -9.33 3.35 2.82
C ARG A 58 -8.19 4.07 2.10
N ASP A 59 -7.81 3.63 0.90
CA ASP A 59 -6.71 4.25 0.18
C ASP A 59 -7.11 5.58 -0.47
N ARG A 60 -6.17 6.51 -0.46
CA ARG A 60 -6.30 7.84 -1.05
C ARG A 60 -5.82 7.81 -2.50
N PRO A 61 -6.63 8.26 -3.47
CA PRO A 61 -6.13 8.46 -4.82
C PRO A 61 -4.99 9.47 -4.88
N VAL A 62 -4.03 9.21 -5.76
CA VAL A 62 -2.93 10.11 -6.08
C VAL A 62 -3.07 10.55 -7.52
N VAL A 63 -3.06 11.85 -7.74
CA VAL A 63 -3.06 12.49 -9.05
C VAL A 63 -1.64 12.91 -9.41
N TYR A 64 -1.21 12.61 -10.62
CA TYR A 64 0.04 13.12 -11.16
C TYR A 64 -0.25 14.15 -12.23
N ALA A 65 0.20 15.39 -12.01
CA ALA A 65 -0.03 16.49 -12.93
C ALA A 65 1.25 17.33 -13.11
N GLN A 66 1.46 17.81 -14.33
CA GLN A 66 2.46 18.84 -14.61
C GLN A 66 1.75 20.20 -14.62
N THR A 67 2.09 21.05 -13.67
CA THR A 67 1.47 22.37 -13.54
C THR A 67 2.41 23.35 -12.84
N GLU A 68 2.32 24.62 -13.24
CA GLU A 68 3.02 25.71 -12.57
C GLU A 68 2.19 26.32 -11.43
N ASN A 69 0.90 25.99 -11.36
CA ASN A 69 -0.04 26.53 -10.39
C ASN A 69 -1.04 25.47 -9.92
N HIS A 70 -0.74 24.78 -8.82
CA HIS A 70 -1.61 23.72 -8.30
C HIS A 70 -3.02 24.19 -7.93
N ALA A 71 -3.24 25.49 -7.72
CA ALA A 71 -4.56 26.06 -7.42
C ALA A 71 -5.48 26.15 -8.65
N SER A 72 -4.98 25.94 -9.88
CA SER A 72 -5.82 25.83 -11.08
C SER A 72 -6.50 24.46 -11.20
N TYR A 73 -6.01 23.46 -10.48
CA TYR A 73 -6.60 22.12 -10.48
C TYR A 73 -7.72 22.03 -9.45
N GLN A 74 -8.88 21.58 -9.93
CA GLN A 74 -9.94 21.09 -9.07
C GLN A 74 -10.01 19.58 -9.20
N VAL A 75 -9.93 18.89 -8.08
CA VAL A 75 -10.05 17.43 -8.03
C VAL A 75 -11.13 17.09 -7.02
N TRP A 76 -12.08 16.25 -7.43
CA TRP A 76 -13.10 15.74 -6.52
C TRP A 76 -13.51 14.32 -6.83
N LEU A 77 -14.06 13.67 -5.81
CA LEU A 77 -14.66 12.35 -5.90
C LEU A 77 -16.17 12.48 -5.90
N GLN A 78 -16.84 11.65 -6.69
CA GLN A 78 -18.30 11.50 -6.65
C GLN A 78 -18.68 10.03 -6.84
N ASP A 79 -19.80 9.61 -6.28
CA ASP A 79 -20.38 8.31 -6.59
C ASP A 79 -21.16 8.32 -7.92
N THR A 80 -21.66 7.17 -8.36
CA THR A 80 -22.45 7.04 -9.59
C THR A 80 -23.80 7.76 -9.55
N ASP A 81 -24.29 8.11 -8.36
CA ASP A 81 -25.52 8.91 -8.18
C ASP A 81 -25.24 10.42 -8.28
N GLY A 82 -23.96 10.81 -8.44
CA GLY A 82 -23.50 12.19 -8.53
C GLY A 82 -23.37 12.89 -7.17
N ASN A 83 -23.36 12.14 -6.07
CA ASN A 83 -23.08 12.71 -4.76
C ASN A 83 -21.58 12.99 -4.64
N ARG A 84 -21.24 14.27 -4.63
CA ARG A 84 -19.86 14.75 -4.50
C ARG A 84 -19.37 14.66 -3.06
N LEU A 85 -18.19 14.07 -2.87
CA LEU A 85 -17.42 14.17 -1.64
C LEU A 85 -16.69 15.51 -1.58
N ASP A 86 -16.61 16.11 -0.40
CA ASP A 86 -15.79 17.30 -0.18
C ASP A 86 -14.33 16.89 -0.07
N THR A 87 -13.52 17.33 -1.03
CA THR A 87 -12.13 16.89 -1.20
C THR A 87 -11.17 18.07 -1.18
N SER A 88 -9.95 17.80 -0.73
CA SER A 88 -8.80 18.68 -0.89
C SER A 88 -7.64 17.91 -1.53
N VAL A 89 -6.62 18.62 -2.03
CA VAL A 89 -5.43 17.98 -2.62
C VAL A 89 -4.19 18.52 -1.93
N THR A 90 -3.38 17.60 -1.41
CA THR A 90 -2.05 17.91 -0.84
C THR A 90 -0.99 17.53 -1.85
N TRP A 91 -0.19 18.50 -2.29
CA TRP A 91 0.80 18.31 -3.34
C TRP A 91 2.22 18.11 -2.78
N ASP A 92 2.92 17.13 -3.32
CA ASP A 92 4.37 16.90 -3.18
C ASP A 92 5.00 16.70 -4.57
N GLY A 93 5.67 17.75 -5.06
CA GLY A 93 6.18 17.79 -6.43
C GLY A 93 5.05 17.65 -7.46
N LEU A 94 5.10 16.58 -8.27
CA LEU A 94 4.10 16.28 -9.30
C LEU A 94 2.91 15.46 -8.77
N ALA A 95 3.00 14.93 -7.55
CA ALA A 95 1.99 14.07 -6.97
C ALA A 95 1.05 14.89 -6.06
N GLY A 96 -0.25 14.75 -6.25
CA GLY A 96 -1.30 15.32 -5.43
C GLY A 96 -2.13 14.23 -4.79
N THR A 97 -2.03 14.06 -3.47
CA THR A 97 -2.87 13.14 -2.72
C THR A 97 -4.23 13.77 -2.48
N VAL A 98 -5.29 13.09 -2.91
CA VAL A 98 -6.68 13.53 -2.73
C VAL A 98 -7.14 13.12 -1.34
N GLU A 99 -7.55 14.09 -0.54
CA GLU A 99 -7.94 13.92 0.86
C GLU A 99 -9.41 14.30 1.08
N TRP A 100 -10.09 13.57 1.96
CA TRP A 100 -11.47 13.84 2.39
C TRP A 100 -11.70 13.29 3.80
N ASP A 101 -12.81 13.68 4.42
CA ASP A 101 -13.20 13.17 5.74
C ASP A 101 -13.85 11.78 5.62
N GLY A 102 -13.36 10.83 6.42
CA GLY A 102 -13.84 9.44 6.42
C GLY A 102 -13.25 8.58 5.30
N TRP A 103 -14.03 7.60 4.86
CA TRP A 103 -13.61 6.52 3.96
C TRP A 103 -14.61 6.30 2.83
N LEU A 104 -14.18 5.63 1.76
CA LEU A 104 -15.10 5.23 0.69
C LEU A 104 -16.01 4.10 1.16
N SER A 105 -17.17 3.97 0.53
CA SER A 105 -18.01 2.77 0.70
C SER A 105 -17.35 1.61 -0.03
N ALA A 106 -17.42 0.41 0.56
CA ALA A 106 -17.00 -0.83 -0.09
C ALA A 106 -17.92 -1.19 -1.26
N ASP A 107 -17.42 -1.99 -2.20
CA ASP A 107 -18.14 -2.46 -3.39
C ASP A 107 -18.96 -1.35 -4.08
N THR A 108 -18.33 -0.19 -4.25
CA THR A 108 -18.98 1.01 -4.79
C THR A 108 -18.12 1.62 -5.90
N THR A 109 -18.78 1.96 -7.01
CA THR A 109 -18.17 2.70 -8.12
C THR A 109 -18.05 4.18 -7.78
N TYR A 110 -16.85 4.72 -7.96
CA TYR A 110 -16.54 6.14 -7.81
C TYR A 110 -15.96 6.71 -9.10
N GLU A 111 -16.17 8.02 -9.28
CA GLU A 111 -15.56 8.83 -10.31
C GLU A 111 -14.65 9.87 -9.66
N LEU A 112 -13.35 9.79 -9.96
CA LEU A 112 -12.39 10.84 -9.66
C LEU A 112 -12.39 11.82 -10.84
N VAL A 113 -12.92 13.01 -10.61
CA VAL A 113 -13.02 14.07 -11.61
C VAL A 113 -11.91 15.08 -11.39
N LEU A 114 -11.19 15.38 -12.47
CA LEU A 114 -10.09 16.33 -12.51
C LEU A 114 -10.45 17.42 -13.52
N GLU A 115 -10.44 18.66 -13.08
CA GLU A 115 -10.66 19.83 -13.93
C GLU A 115 -9.44 20.74 -13.84
N ASP A 116 -8.87 21.04 -15.01
CA ASP A 116 -7.81 22.05 -15.17
C ASP A 116 -8.32 23.23 -16.03
N CYS A 117 -7.44 24.17 -16.39
CA CYS A 117 -7.84 25.34 -17.17
C CYS A 117 -8.31 25.05 -18.61
N ALA A 118 -8.11 23.84 -19.13
CA ALA A 118 -8.42 23.48 -20.51
C ALA A 118 -9.46 22.37 -20.62
N THR A 119 -9.42 21.38 -19.72
CA THR A 119 -10.17 20.13 -19.85
C THR A 119 -10.66 19.59 -18.52
N THR A 120 -11.77 18.85 -18.60
CA THR A 120 -12.24 17.98 -17.51
C THR A 120 -11.96 16.53 -17.92
N SER A 121 -11.30 15.79 -17.05
CA SER A 121 -11.04 14.36 -17.17
C SER A 121 -11.75 13.62 -16.04
N THR A 122 -12.27 12.43 -16.33
CA THR A 122 -12.93 11.57 -15.35
C THR A 122 -12.25 10.21 -15.36
N VAL A 123 -11.97 9.70 -14.16
CA VAL A 123 -11.39 8.38 -13.92
C VAL A 123 -12.39 7.58 -13.10
N THR A 124 -12.92 6.50 -13.66
CA THR A 124 -13.89 5.63 -12.97
C THR A 124 -13.14 4.44 -12.35
N PHE A 125 -13.46 4.10 -11.10
CA PHE A 125 -12.91 2.93 -10.42
C PHE A 125 -13.90 2.35 -9.42
N ASP A 126 -13.73 1.07 -9.06
CA ASP A 126 -14.57 0.39 -8.07
C ASP A 126 -13.76 0.02 -6.83
N THR A 127 -14.33 0.25 -5.66
CA THR A 127 -13.76 -0.24 -4.40
C THR A 127 -13.97 -1.74 -4.23
N SER A 128 -13.09 -2.40 -3.47
CA SER A 128 -13.21 -3.82 -3.10
C SER A 128 -14.40 -4.08 -2.16
N GLU A 129 -14.78 -5.35 -2.00
CA GLU A 129 -15.72 -5.79 -0.94
C GLU A 129 -15.16 -5.60 0.49
N LEU A 130 -13.84 -5.44 0.64
CA LEU A 130 -13.23 -5.06 1.91
C LEU A 130 -13.87 -3.76 2.40
N GLY A 131 -14.29 -3.76 3.68
CA GLY A 131 -14.99 -2.65 4.30
C GLY A 131 -16.52 -2.83 4.35
N ALA A 132 -17.07 -3.77 3.58
CA ALA A 132 -18.48 -4.12 3.71
C ALA A 132 -18.75 -4.82 5.06
N PRO A 133 -19.92 -4.64 5.68
CA PRO A 133 -20.22 -5.28 6.95
C PRO A 133 -20.04 -6.80 6.90
N LEU A 134 -19.54 -7.40 8.00
CA LEU A 134 -19.41 -8.85 8.10
C LEU A 134 -20.79 -9.52 7.89
N SER A 135 -20.82 -10.48 6.96
CA SER A 135 -21.95 -11.37 6.71
C SER A 135 -22.06 -12.47 7.78
N VAL A 136 -20.99 -12.69 8.53
CA VAL A 136 -20.90 -13.59 9.68
C VAL A 136 -20.84 -12.81 10.99
N SER A 137 -21.18 -13.44 12.12
CA SER A 137 -20.99 -12.78 13.42
C SER A 137 -19.50 -12.65 13.74
N ALA A 138 -19.06 -11.54 14.36
CA ALA A 138 -17.67 -11.38 14.78
C ALA A 138 -17.17 -12.56 15.65
N SER A 139 -18.04 -13.13 16.49
CA SER A 139 -17.74 -14.32 17.30
C SER A 139 -17.39 -15.58 16.50
N SER A 140 -17.76 -15.65 15.21
CA SER A 140 -17.39 -16.76 14.32
C SER A 140 -15.94 -16.67 13.85
N LEU A 141 -15.30 -15.50 13.97
CA LEU A 141 -13.88 -15.32 13.71
C LEU A 141 -13.02 -16.00 14.79
N VAL A 142 -13.58 -16.24 15.98
CA VAL A 142 -12.85 -16.81 17.12
C VAL A 142 -12.36 -18.22 16.79
N GLY A 143 -11.05 -18.41 16.88
CA GLY A 143 -10.36 -19.65 16.56
C GLY A 143 -9.89 -19.75 15.11
N ASN A 144 -10.24 -18.80 14.25
CA ASN A 144 -9.67 -18.70 12.91
C ASN A 144 -8.19 -18.32 13.00
N THR A 145 -7.39 -18.91 12.10
CA THR A 145 -5.97 -18.58 11.91
C THR A 145 -5.75 -18.19 10.45
N TYR A 146 -5.17 -17.03 10.22
CA TYR A 146 -4.85 -16.51 8.90
C TYR A 146 -3.35 -16.63 8.64
N LEU A 147 -2.99 -17.16 7.49
CA LEU A 147 -1.64 -17.10 6.95
C LEU A 147 -1.47 -15.75 6.27
N LEU A 148 -0.58 -14.91 6.80
CA LEU A 148 -0.24 -13.62 6.21
C LEU A 148 0.77 -13.82 5.09
N ASP A 149 0.45 -13.27 3.93
CA ASP A 149 1.35 -13.21 2.78
C ASP A 149 2.18 -11.93 2.84
N LEU A 150 3.42 -12.09 3.29
CA LEU A 150 4.42 -11.02 3.34
C LEU A 150 5.35 -11.04 2.13
N VAL A 151 5.26 -12.09 1.30
CA VAL A 151 6.08 -12.24 0.09
C VAL A 151 5.51 -11.38 -1.03
N ASP A 152 4.18 -11.31 -1.14
CA ASP A 152 3.52 -10.45 -2.13
C ASP A 152 3.21 -9.04 -1.60
N ALA A 153 3.60 -8.74 -0.35
CA ALA A 153 3.42 -7.42 0.27
C ALA A 153 4.30 -6.35 -0.38
N ASN A 154 3.80 -5.12 -0.41
CA ASN A 154 4.52 -3.94 -0.90
C ASN A 154 5.35 -3.31 0.23
N TRP A 155 6.67 -3.54 0.21
CA TRP A 155 7.58 -3.00 1.22
C TRP A 155 7.93 -1.53 0.91
N VAL A 156 7.28 -0.61 1.63
CA VAL A 156 7.46 0.84 1.48
C VAL A 156 8.69 1.32 2.23
N GLU A 157 8.93 0.79 3.44
CA GLU A 157 10.08 1.17 4.26
C GLU A 157 10.83 -0.06 4.79
N PRO A 158 12.15 -0.15 4.57
CA PRO A 158 12.92 0.56 3.53
C PRO A 158 12.74 -0.11 2.16
N ALA A 159 12.19 0.62 1.19
CA ALA A 159 11.94 0.10 -0.17
C ALA A 159 13.17 -0.54 -0.85
N THR A 160 14.38 -0.02 -0.59
CA THR A 160 15.62 -0.55 -1.18
C THR A 160 16.04 -1.90 -0.61
N LEU A 161 15.56 -2.30 0.57
CA LEU A 161 15.84 -3.61 1.17
C LEU A 161 14.77 -4.66 0.87
N ALA A 162 13.69 -4.31 0.17
CA ALA A 162 12.62 -5.26 -0.17
C ALA A 162 13.15 -6.59 -0.76
N PRO A 163 14.11 -6.59 -1.72
CA PRO A 163 14.68 -7.84 -2.23
C PRO A 163 15.36 -8.71 -1.18
N LEU A 164 16.00 -8.11 -0.16
CA LEU A 164 16.61 -8.86 0.94
C LEU A 164 15.55 -9.44 1.84
N VAL A 165 14.50 -8.67 2.14
CA VAL A 165 13.36 -9.16 2.93
C VAL A 165 12.74 -10.38 2.25
N TYR A 166 12.50 -10.36 0.93
CA TYR A 166 11.96 -11.53 0.22
C TYR A 166 12.86 -12.77 0.24
N ILE A 167 14.18 -12.60 0.28
CA ILE A 167 15.13 -13.73 0.32
C ILE A 167 15.16 -14.37 1.72
N TYR A 168 15.10 -13.53 2.76
CA TYR A 168 15.27 -13.95 4.15
C TYR A 168 13.96 -14.04 4.94
N PHE A 169 12.80 -13.70 4.38
CA PHE A 169 11.53 -13.81 5.09
C PHE A 169 10.71 -14.96 4.53
N THR A 170 11.20 -16.19 4.79
CA THR A 170 10.59 -17.43 4.30
C THR A 170 9.68 -18.10 5.32
N THR A 171 9.75 -17.67 6.59
CA THR A 171 8.93 -18.20 7.67
C THR A 171 7.50 -17.68 7.54
N PRO A 172 6.49 -18.57 7.39
CA PRO A 172 5.09 -18.18 7.40
C PRO A 172 4.75 -17.41 8.68
N VAL A 173 3.95 -16.36 8.56
CA VAL A 173 3.41 -15.64 9.73
C VAL A 173 1.93 -15.95 9.86
N LEU A 174 1.55 -16.46 11.03
CA LEU A 174 0.18 -16.82 11.35
C LEU A 174 -0.41 -15.78 12.30
N LEU A 175 -1.65 -15.38 12.05
CA LEU A 175 -2.44 -14.50 12.91
C LEU A 175 -3.71 -15.22 13.34
N GLY A 176 -3.88 -15.47 14.63
CA GLY A 176 -5.03 -16.15 15.21
C GLY A 176 -5.93 -15.19 15.96
N VAL A 177 -7.25 -15.38 15.85
CA VAL A 177 -8.24 -14.61 16.60
C VAL A 177 -8.62 -15.38 17.88
N GLN A 178 -8.26 -14.85 19.04
CA GLN A 178 -8.57 -15.46 20.34
C GLN A 178 -9.94 -15.05 20.88
N TYR A 179 -10.37 -13.83 20.57
CA TYR A 179 -11.65 -13.28 20.97
C TYR A 179 -12.11 -12.25 19.94
N ALA A 180 -13.43 -12.18 19.69
CA ALA A 180 -14.03 -11.16 18.84
C ALA A 180 -15.50 -10.94 19.23
N ASP A 181 -15.87 -9.69 19.42
CA ASP A 181 -17.25 -9.22 19.54
C ASP A 181 -17.50 -8.04 18.59
N SER A 182 -18.62 -7.33 18.72
CA SER A 182 -18.96 -6.21 17.84
C SER A 182 -18.10 -4.95 18.04
N THR A 183 -17.22 -4.92 19.04
CA THR A 183 -16.46 -3.72 19.43
C THR A 183 -15.01 -4.00 19.79
N ARG A 184 -14.62 -5.25 19.99
CA ARG A 184 -13.27 -5.63 20.42
C ARG A 184 -12.81 -6.90 19.76
N ILE A 185 -11.51 -6.97 19.50
CA ILE A 185 -10.83 -8.15 18.94
C ILE A 185 -9.52 -8.42 19.67
N ASP A 186 -9.22 -9.68 19.89
CA ASP A 186 -7.99 -10.16 20.53
C ASP A 186 -7.25 -11.08 19.55
N LEU A 187 -5.96 -10.82 19.35
CA LEU A 187 -5.14 -11.44 18.33
C LEU A 187 -3.88 -12.01 18.95
N VAL A 188 -3.44 -13.14 18.42
CA VAL A 188 -2.12 -13.72 18.69
C VAL A 188 -1.42 -13.97 17.37
N GLY A 189 -0.14 -13.64 17.29
CA GLY A 189 0.71 -14.02 16.18
C GLY A 189 1.63 -15.17 16.54
N ALA A 190 1.99 -15.97 15.55
CA ALA A 190 2.94 -17.06 15.70
C ALA A 190 3.69 -17.29 14.39
N PRO A 191 4.93 -17.80 14.43
CA PRO A 191 5.58 -18.29 13.24
C PRO A 191 4.97 -19.64 12.86
N GLY A 192 4.90 -19.90 11.57
CA GLY A 192 4.47 -21.16 11.00
C GLY A 192 5.64 -21.96 10.43
N VAL A 193 5.36 -23.21 10.12
CA VAL A 193 6.23 -24.10 9.34
C VAL A 193 5.40 -24.74 8.23
N VAL A 194 6.01 -24.87 7.05
CA VAL A 194 5.42 -25.57 5.92
C VAL A 194 6.02 -26.97 5.85
N ASP A 195 5.17 -28.00 5.89
CA ASP A 195 5.64 -29.37 5.73
C ASP A 195 5.96 -29.72 4.26
N GLN A 196 6.47 -30.93 4.03
CA GLN A 196 6.80 -31.41 2.68
C GLN A 196 5.60 -31.52 1.72
N PHE A 197 4.37 -31.39 2.22
CA PHE A 197 3.12 -31.43 1.45
C PHE A 197 2.51 -30.04 1.25
N GLY A 198 3.18 -28.98 1.72
CA GLY A 198 2.67 -27.60 1.64
C GLY A 198 1.65 -27.26 2.72
N VAL A 199 1.48 -28.10 3.75
CA VAL A 199 0.56 -27.83 4.85
C VAL A 199 1.25 -26.91 5.84
N VAL A 200 0.59 -25.78 6.15
CA VAL A 200 1.07 -24.82 7.13
C VAL A 200 0.56 -25.19 8.52
N THR A 201 1.47 -25.25 9.49
CA THR A 201 1.16 -25.43 10.91
C THR A 201 1.92 -24.43 11.76
N GLN A 202 1.47 -24.15 12.98
CA GLN A 202 2.24 -23.34 13.93
C GLN A 202 3.58 -24.02 14.26
N ASP A 203 4.67 -23.26 14.30
CA ASP A 203 5.94 -23.74 14.85
C ASP A 203 5.79 -23.93 16.37
N ALA A 204 5.82 -25.19 16.82
CA ALA A 204 5.69 -25.51 18.23
C ALA A 204 6.95 -25.22 19.07
N SER A 205 8.07 -24.88 18.43
CA SER A 205 9.35 -24.59 19.08
C SER A 205 9.60 -23.10 19.29
N ALA A 206 8.83 -22.24 18.63
CA ALA A 206 8.96 -20.79 18.73
C ALA A 206 7.84 -20.19 19.62
N PRO A 207 8.12 -19.06 20.30
CA PRO A 207 7.13 -18.37 21.11
C PRO A 207 6.05 -17.72 20.23
N THR A 208 4.86 -17.54 20.80
CA THR A 208 3.83 -16.66 20.23
C THR A 208 4.02 -15.23 20.71
N TRP A 209 3.41 -14.28 20.01
CA TRP A 209 3.33 -12.89 20.45
C TRP A 209 1.87 -12.44 20.51
N ASP A 210 1.50 -11.86 21.64
CA ASP A 210 0.12 -11.43 21.89
C ASP A 210 -0.05 -9.96 21.55
N PHE A 211 -1.19 -9.63 20.94
CA PHE A 211 -1.61 -8.24 20.81
C PHE A 211 -2.50 -7.89 22.01
N PRO A 212 -2.38 -6.67 22.55
CA PRO A 212 -3.40 -6.14 23.44
C PRO A 212 -4.79 -6.18 22.79
N LEU A 213 -5.83 -6.37 23.62
CA LEU A 213 -7.22 -6.30 23.19
C LEU A 213 -7.47 -4.98 22.44
N SER A 214 -7.81 -5.09 21.16
CA SER A 214 -7.88 -3.99 20.21
C SER A 214 -9.31 -3.54 19.97
N ASP A 215 -9.48 -2.29 19.55
CA ASP A 215 -10.77 -1.75 19.13
C ASP A 215 -11.22 -2.39 17.81
N PHE A 216 -12.50 -2.73 17.74
CA PHE A 216 -13.15 -3.33 16.58
C PHE A 216 -14.53 -2.69 16.32
N THR A 217 -14.75 -1.46 16.82
CA THR A 217 -15.97 -0.70 16.56
C THR A 217 -16.15 -0.33 15.08
N ASP A 218 -15.05 -0.20 14.34
CA ASP A 218 -15.01 0.02 12.88
C ASP A 218 -15.01 -1.30 12.07
N SER A 219 -15.49 -2.41 12.65
CA SER A 219 -15.60 -3.71 11.98
C SER A 219 -16.19 -3.58 10.55
N PRO A 220 -15.58 -4.19 9.52
CA PRO A 220 -14.58 -5.27 9.59
C PRO A 220 -13.10 -4.84 9.71
N PHE A 221 -12.80 -3.55 9.87
CA PHE A 221 -11.42 -3.07 10.02
C PHE A 221 -10.89 -3.35 11.44
N LEU A 222 -9.64 -3.76 11.52
CA LEU A 222 -8.89 -3.92 12.77
C LEU A 222 -7.64 -3.04 12.78
N ASP A 223 -7.30 -2.52 13.96
CA ASP A 223 -6.06 -1.79 14.24
C ASP A 223 -5.46 -2.33 15.54
N ALA A 224 -4.50 -3.23 15.40
CA ALA A 224 -3.83 -3.90 16.50
C ALA A 224 -2.43 -3.31 16.71
N ARG A 225 -2.14 -2.90 17.95
CA ARG A 225 -0.91 -2.20 18.30
C ARG A 225 -0.26 -2.80 19.52
N VAL A 226 1.06 -2.94 19.49
CA VAL A 226 1.85 -3.38 20.64
C VAL A 226 3.14 -2.57 20.74
N ASP A 227 3.46 -2.11 21.95
CA ASP A 227 4.62 -1.24 22.19
C ASP A 227 5.94 -1.94 21.85
N SER A 228 6.02 -3.24 22.11
CA SER A 228 7.16 -4.07 21.76
C SER A 228 6.76 -5.53 21.62
N LEU A 229 7.28 -6.18 20.59
CA LEU A 229 7.24 -7.63 20.41
C LEU A 229 8.62 -8.16 20.01
N VAL A 230 8.83 -9.46 20.11
CA VAL A 230 10.05 -10.12 19.63
C VAL A 230 9.65 -11.14 18.57
N LEU A 231 10.12 -10.93 17.33
CA LEU A 231 9.96 -11.90 16.25
C LEU A 231 11.16 -12.85 16.28
N GLN A 232 10.91 -14.13 16.48
CA GLN A 232 11.93 -15.15 16.35
C GLN A 232 11.99 -15.63 14.91
N TYR A 233 13.18 -15.56 14.31
CA TYR A 233 13.44 -16.03 12.96
C TYR A 233 14.53 -17.10 12.96
N THR A 234 14.31 -18.20 12.24
CA THR A 234 15.29 -19.29 12.12
C THR A 234 15.54 -19.61 10.65
N ASP A 235 16.80 -19.52 10.23
CA ASP A 235 17.26 -19.93 8.88
C ASP A 235 18.62 -20.60 8.95
N GLY A 236 18.82 -21.65 8.13
CA GLY A 236 20.09 -22.36 8.09
C GLY A 236 20.56 -22.95 9.43
N GLY A 237 19.67 -23.11 10.41
CA GLY A 237 20.01 -23.54 11.78
C GLY A 237 20.49 -22.42 12.71
N VAL A 238 20.45 -21.16 12.26
CA VAL A 238 20.68 -19.96 13.05
C VAL A 238 19.34 -19.39 13.46
N THR A 239 19.14 -19.21 14.77
CA THR A 239 17.95 -18.56 15.33
C THR A 239 18.34 -17.19 15.85
N VAL A 240 17.59 -16.17 15.45
CA VAL A 240 17.76 -14.78 15.87
C VAL A 240 16.45 -14.24 16.41
N ASP A 241 16.55 -13.41 17.46
CA ASP A 241 15.42 -12.68 18.01
C ASP A 241 15.49 -11.25 17.47
N ILE A 242 14.38 -10.75 16.93
CA ILE A 242 14.24 -9.43 16.33
C ILE A 242 13.25 -8.64 17.19
N PRO A 243 13.73 -7.84 18.15
CA PRO A 243 12.88 -6.88 18.84
C PRO A 243 12.28 -5.89 17.84
N VAL A 244 10.96 -5.71 17.88
CA VAL A 244 10.25 -4.70 17.11
C VAL A 244 9.52 -3.77 18.05
N GLU A 245 9.79 -2.48 17.95
CA GLU A 245 9.17 -1.42 18.74
C GLU A 245 8.00 -0.80 17.96
N ASN A 246 6.99 -0.32 18.70
CA ASN A 246 5.81 0.36 18.17
C ASN A 246 5.15 -0.40 17.01
N TYR A 247 4.99 -1.71 17.18
CA TYR A 247 4.47 -2.57 16.13
C TYR A 247 2.97 -2.30 15.94
N VAL A 248 2.58 -2.10 14.69
CA VAL A 248 1.21 -1.86 14.25
C VAL A 248 0.87 -2.88 13.18
N PHE A 249 -0.27 -3.54 13.35
CA PHE A 249 -0.88 -4.37 12.32
C PHE A 249 -2.32 -3.90 12.11
N GLN A 250 -2.60 -3.44 10.89
CA GLN A 250 -3.93 -3.06 10.44
C GLN A 250 -4.34 -3.99 9.32
N ALA A 251 -5.62 -4.34 9.25
CA ALA A 251 -6.18 -5.11 8.14
C ALA A 251 -7.70 -4.97 8.12
N THR A 252 -8.33 -5.43 7.04
CA THR A 252 -9.78 -5.54 6.94
C THR A 252 -10.17 -6.98 6.65
N PHE A 253 -11.11 -7.54 7.40
CA PHE A 253 -11.73 -8.84 7.06
C PHE A 253 -12.64 -8.68 5.84
N GLU A 254 -12.63 -9.65 4.93
CA GLU A 254 -13.72 -9.78 3.96
C GLU A 254 -15.05 -10.13 4.66
N PRO A 255 -16.21 -9.86 4.03
CA PRO A 255 -17.51 -10.08 4.65
C PRO A 255 -17.74 -11.49 5.18
N ASP A 256 -17.15 -12.51 4.57
CA ASP A 256 -17.30 -13.91 5.00
C ASP A 256 -16.33 -14.32 6.13
N GLY A 257 -15.38 -13.45 6.48
CA GLY A 257 -14.36 -13.68 7.48
C GLY A 257 -13.30 -14.72 7.10
N ARG A 258 -13.12 -15.05 5.81
CA ARG A 258 -12.14 -16.05 5.36
C ARG A 258 -10.81 -15.46 4.91
N THR A 259 -10.78 -14.17 4.59
CA THR A 259 -9.55 -13.50 4.16
C THR A 259 -9.40 -12.15 4.87
N LEU A 260 -8.16 -11.66 4.84
CA LEU A 260 -7.76 -10.33 5.22
C LEU A 260 -7.19 -9.62 4.00
N GLY A 261 -7.48 -8.34 3.85
CA GLY A 261 -6.89 -7.50 2.81
C GLY A 261 -6.64 -6.07 3.29
N GLY A 262 -5.91 -5.31 2.47
CA GLY A 262 -5.45 -3.97 2.83
C GLY A 262 -4.60 -3.97 4.10
N GLY A 263 -3.84 -5.06 4.30
CA GLY A 263 -3.04 -5.24 5.49
C GLY A 263 -1.83 -4.32 5.49
N VAL A 264 -1.59 -3.66 6.60
CA VAL A 264 -0.43 -2.81 6.83
C VAL A 264 0.27 -3.29 8.08
N LEU A 265 1.57 -3.56 7.95
CA LEU A 265 2.46 -3.86 9.05
C LEU A 265 3.48 -2.74 9.14
N SER A 266 3.64 -2.15 10.31
CA SER A 266 4.74 -1.22 10.56
C SER A 266 5.32 -1.35 11.95
N GLY A 267 6.53 -0.84 12.12
CA GLY A 267 7.24 -0.85 13.40
C GLY A 267 8.69 -0.48 13.22
N ARG A 268 9.48 -0.64 14.28
CA ARG A 268 10.91 -0.38 14.27
C ARG A 268 11.68 -1.60 14.73
N GLY A 269 12.33 -2.28 13.78
CA GLY A 269 13.07 -3.50 14.04
C GLY A 269 14.51 -3.23 14.46
N ASP A 270 14.95 -3.83 15.56
CA ASP A 270 16.35 -3.87 15.98
C ASP A 270 17.14 -4.88 15.16
N THR A 271 18.11 -4.39 14.40
CA THR A 271 18.85 -5.18 13.42
C THR A 271 20.14 -5.80 13.95
N ARG A 272 20.49 -5.59 15.23
CA ARG A 272 21.77 -6.05 15.82
C ARG A 272 22.02 -7.54 15.66
N TYR A 273 20.96 -8.34 15.66
CA TYR A 273 21.07 -9.80 15.66
C TYR A 273 20.99 -10.41 14.26
N LEU A 274 20.58 -9.62 13.26
CA LEU A 274 20.35 -10.09 11.90
C LEU A 274 21.66 -10.35 11.12
N GLY A 275 22.78 -9.77 11.54
CA GLY A 275 24.08 -10.02 10.91
C GLY A 275 24.48 -11.51 10.91
N ALA A 276 24.08 -12.26 11.94
CA ALA A 276 24.32 -13.70 12.04
C ALA A 276 23.72 -14.48 10.86
N LEU A 277 22.59 -14.03 10.31
CA LEU A 277 21.97 -14.61 9.11
C LEU A 277 22.82 -14.40 7.85
N LEU A 278 23.65 -13.35 7.84
CA LEU A 278 24.60 -13.04 6.78
C LEU A 278 26.00 -13.64 7.02
N GLY A 279 26.17 -14.39 8.13
CA GLY A 279 27.46 -14.98 8.52
C GLY A 279 28.43 -14.00 9.19
N ASP A 280 27.93 -12.87 9.72
CA ASP A 280 28.71 -11.89 10.47
C ASP A 280 27.95 -11.46 11.74
N ASP A 281 28.40 -11.93 12.89
CA ASP A 281 27.77 -11.66 14.19
C ASP A 281 28.02 -10.23 14.72
N SER A 282 28.58 -9.34 13.90
CA SER A 282 28.81 -7.95 14.29
C SER A 282 27.46 -7.19 14.37
N PRO A 283 27.17 -6.48 15.47
CA PRO A 283 25.87 -5.83 15.66
C PRO A 283 25.57 -4.69 14.67
N GLY A 284 26.58 -4.21 13.94
CA GLY A 284 26.44 -3.15 12.95
C GLY A 284 26.24 -3.62 11.52
N THR A 285 26.39 -4.92 11.22
CA THR A 285 26.46 -5.43 9.84
C THR A 285 25.25 -5.03 9.00
N MET A 286 24.03 -5.13 9.56
CA MET A 286 22.83 -4.71 8.84
C MET A 286 22.75 -3.20 8.61
N CYS A 287 23.19 -2.40 9.57
CA CYS A 287 23.18 -0.95 9.44
C CYS A 287 24.26 -0.45 8.46
N GLU A 288 25.41 -1.08 8.43
CA GLU A 288 26.45 -0.81 7.43
C GLU A 288 25.94 -1.16 6.02
N LEU A 289 25.23 -2.28 5.88
CA LEU A 289 24.57 -2.66 4.62
C LEU A 289 23.48 -1.66 4.23
N ALA A 290 22.60 -1.28 5.15
CA ALA A 290 21.53 -0.32 4.90
C ALA A 290 22.08 1.07 4.53
N ASP A 291 23.12 1.55 5.21
CA ASP A 291 23.78 2.82 4.92
C ASP A 291 24.43 2.82 3.52
N SER A 292 24.98 1.69 3.08
CA SER A 292 25.48 1.53 1.71
C SER A 292 24.40 1.73 0.63
N LEU A 293 23.13 1.54 1.01
CA LEU A 293 21.94 1.75 0.20
C LEU A 293 21.21 3.06 0.54
N GLN A 294 21.88 3.97 1.26
CA GLN A 294 21.37 5.28 1.67
C GLN A 294 20.16 5.21 2.61
N VAL A 295 20.04 4.11 3.37
CA VAL A 295 19.03 3.92 4.40
C VAL A 295 19.72 3.96 5.77
N PRO A 296 19.80 5.13 6.42
CA PRO A 296 20.49 5.24 7.69
C PRO A 296 19.67 4.56 8.80
N CYS A 297 20.34 3.75 9.63
CA CYS A 297 19.74 3.27 10.87
C CYS A 297 19.44 4.42 11.83
N GLN A 298 18.36 4.27 12.58
CA GLN A 298 17.90 5.20 13.60
C GLN A 298 18.21 4.69 15.00
N PRO A 299 18.23 5.59 16.01
CA PRO A 299 18.27 5.18 17.40
C PRO A 299 17.08 4.28 17.79
N CYS A 300 17.39 3.14 18.41
CA CYS A 300 16.43 2.30 19.13
C CYS A 300 16.01 2.93 20.46
N ALA A 301 15.14 2.28 21.25
CA ALA A 301 14.76 2.74 22.58
C ALA A 301 15.94 2.89 23.57
N ASP A 302 17.05 2.17 23.34
CA ASP A 302 18.28 2.28 24.13
C ASP A 302 19.19 3.46 23.68
N GLY A 303 18.80 4.17 22.62
CA GLY A 303 19.53 5.31 22.05
C GLY A 303 20.66 4.92 21.08
N LEU A 304 20.88 3.63 20.79
CA LEU A 304 21.91 3.18 19.86
C LEU A 304 21.37 3.06 18.42
N PRO A 305 22.15 3.41 17.38
CA PRO A 305 21.67 3.54 16.01
C PRO A 305 21.62 2.19 15.27
N TYR A 306 20.80 1.26 15.74
CA TYR A 306 20.68 -0.09 15.16
C TYR A 306 19.29 -0.44 14.62
N CYS A 307 18.36 0.51 14.68
CA CYS A 307 16.99 0.25 14.33
C CYS A 307 16.67 0.72 12.91
N LEU A 308 15.83 -0.04 12.22
CA LEU A 308 15.24 0.35 10.94
C LEU A 308 13.72 0.42 11.10
N ASP A 309 13.13 1.48 10.58
CA ASP A 309 11.68 1.55 10.42
C ASP A 309 11.30 0.56 9.30
N ILE A 310 10.30 -0.27 9.60
CA ILE A 310 9.75 -1.26 8.67
C ILE A 310 8.30 -0.89 8.37
N ARG A 311 7.93 -0.95 7.10
CA ARG A 311 6.55 -0.78 6.65
C ARG A 311 6.29 -1.63 5.41
N ALA A 312 5.31 -2.51 5.55
CA ALA A 312 4.75 -3.30 4.46
C ALA A 312 3.26 -2.99 4.33
N GLU A 313 2.82 -2.80 3.10
CA GLU A 313 1.44 -2.53 2.70
C GLU A 313 0.94 -3.65 1.78
N ASP A 314 -0.35 -3.63 1.46
CA ASP A 314 -0.99 -4.64 0.61
C ASP A 314 -0.82 -6.09 1.11
N ILE A 315 -0.73 -6.27 2.43
CA ILE A 315 -0.64 -7.60 3.03
C ILE A 315 -2.01 -8.28 2.92
N HIS A 316 -1.99 -9.51 2.42
CA HIS A 316 -3.17 -10.37 2.35
C HIS A 316 -3.07 -11.48 3.40
N GLY A 317 -4.22 -11.92 3.91
CA GLY A 317 -4.30 -13.06 4.82
C GLY A 317 -5.31 -14.08 4.32
N THR A 318 -4.96 -15.36 4.35
CA THR A 318 -5.87 -16.46 3.97
C THR A 318 -6.13 -17.39 5.16
N LEU A 319 -7.39 -17.71 5.41
CA LEU A 319 -7.77 -18.67 6.46
C LEU A 319 -7.11 -20.03 6.22
N VAL A 320 -6.45 -20.55 7.26
CA VAL A 320 -5.92 -21.91 7.32
C VAL A 320 -6.97 -22.80 8.00
N ASP A 321 -7.79 -23.48 7.20
CA ASP A 321 -8.91 -24.28 7.68
C ASP A 321 -8.46 -25.33 8.73
N GLY A 322 -9.08 -25.29 9.91
CA GLY A 322 -8.82 -26.24 11.01
C GLY A 322 -7.57 -25.96 11.85
N LEU A 323 -6.77 -24.93 11.51
CA LEU A 323 -5.65 -24.51 12.34
C LEU A 323 -6.12 -23.50 13.40
N ARG A 324 -5.79 -23.78 14.65
CA ARG A 324 -5.98 -22.87 15.78
C ARG A 324 -4.64 -22.64 16.47
N LEU A 325 -4.25 -21.38 16.63
CA LEU A 325 -3.04 -21.04 17.37
C LEU A 325 -3.20 -21.34 18.86
N VAL A 326 -2.12 -21.87 19.44
CA VAL A 326 -1.98 -22.14 20.87
C VAL A 326 -0.83 -21.27 21.38
N GLU A 327 -1.08 -20.48 22.42
CA GLU A 327 -0.07 -19.64 23.06
C GLU A 327 1.16 -20.45 23.50
N ARG A 328 2.35 -19.90 23.24
CA ARG A 328 3.66 -20.45 23.60
C ARG A 328 4.50 -19.33 24.20
N GLY A 329 5.02 -19.55 25.41
CA GLY A 329 5.96 -18.66 26.09
C GLY A 329 7.30 -19.31 26.35
#